data_AF-A0A379LLP9-F1
#
_entry.id   AF-A0A379LLP9-F1
#
_cell.length_a   1.000
_cell.length_b   1.000
_cell.length_c   1.000
_cell.angle_alpha   90.00
_cell.angle_beta   90.00
_cell.angle_gamma   90.00
#
_symmetry.space_group_name_H-M   'P 1'
#
loop_
_entity.id
_entity.type
_entity.pdbx_description
1 polymer ?
#
loop_
_entity_poly.entity_id
_entity_poly.type
_entity_poly.pdbx_seq_one_letter_code
_entity_poly.pdbx_strand_id
1 'polypeptide(L)'
;MSPSSTFDSNNTPDNTHAANTELNKDLASQGLALELDEEGHLLDHTLWTPEVAQQLADTLAVTLTDEHYRILQQVRAFHAEFNHPPSTRPLIKYLMKTLPEMQISNQLLQQMFNTGLVARHVNRIAGLPKPPNCL
;
A
#
# COMPACT_ATOMS: atom_id res chain seq x y z
N MET A 1 -34.78 -64.55 -3.21
CA MET A 1 -34.91 -63.96 -1.87
C MET A 1 -33.65 -63.17 -1.59
N SER A 2 -33.85 -61.86 -1.40
CA SER A 2 -32.89 -60.77 -1.10
C SER A 2 -32.05 -61.01 0.19
N PRO A 3 -31.18 -60.09 0.65
CA PRO A 3 -30.15 -59.27 -0.02
C PRO A 3 -28.85 -59.04 0.84
N SER A 4 -27.96 -58.18 0.33
CA SER A 4 -27.08 -57.23 1.05
C SER A 4 -25.87 -57.73 1.86
N SER A 5 -24.66 -57.30 1.47
CA SER A 5 -23.99 -56.20 2.16
C SER A 5 -22.84 -55.61 1.33
N THR A 6 -22.94 -54.30 1.15
CA THR A 6 -21.95 -53.28 0.78
C THR A 6 -20.68 -53.35 1.63
N PHE A 7 -19.51 -53.03 1.05
CA PHE A 7 -18.44 -52.17 1.61
C PHE A 7 -17.26 -52.16 0.61
N ASP A 8 -17.17 -51.20 -0.31
CA ASP A 8 -16.60 -49.85 -0.20
C ASP A 8 -15.13 -49.75 -0.65
N SER A 9 -14.92 -48.73 -1.47
CA SER A 9 -13.70 -48.31 -2.14
C SER A 9 -12.73 -47.56 -1.21
N ASN A 10 -11.53 -47.35 -1.74
CA ASN A 10 -10.59 -46.25 -1.51
C ASN A 10 -9.34 -46.63 -0.70
N ASN A 11 -8.16 -46.50 -1.31
CA ASN A 11 -7.44 -45.22 -1.31
C ASN A 11 -6.05 -45.41 -1.96
N THR A 12 -5.81 -44.69 -3.06
CA THR A 12 -4.49 -44.52 -3.68
C THR A 12 -3.87 -43.25 -3.10
N PRO A 13 -2.69 -43.29 -2.47
CA PRO A 13 -1.93 -42.09 -2.18
C PRO A 13 -0.83 -41.93 -3.23
N ASP A 14 -0.91 -40.91 -4.09
CA ASP A 14 0.27 -40.32 -4.71
C ASP A 14 0.14 -38.78 -4.80
N ASN A 15 0.47 -38.19 -3.66
CA ASN A 15 1.31 -37.02 -3.48
C ASN A 15 1.45 -35.98 -4.63
N THR A 16 0.83 -34.83 -4.39
CA THR A 16 1.50 -33.51 -4.33
C THR A 16 2.36 -33.09 -5.52
N HIS A 17 1.76 -32.39 -6.48
CA HIS A 17 2.43 -31.37 -7.29
C HIS A 17 1.43 -30.28 -7.71
N ALA A 18 1.27 -29.25 -6.86
CA ALA A 18 0.95 -27.87 -7.23
C ALA A 18 0.83 -27.02 -5.95
N ALA A 19 1.95 -26.89 -5.23
CA ALA A 19 2.11 -25.80 -4.29
C ALA A 19 2.33 -24.49 -5.09
N ASN A 20 1.95 -23.37 -4.48
CA ASN A 20 2.39 -21.98 -4.77
C ASN A 20 1.41 -21.06 -5.54
N THR A 21 0.21 -20.78 -5.02
CA THR A 21 -0.52 -19.54 -5.40
C THR A 21 -1.20 -18.79 -4.23
N GLU A 22 -1.35 -19.37 -3.04
CA GLU A 22 -2.14 -18.73 -1.96
C GLU A 22 -1.32 -18.42 -0.71
N LEU A 23 -0.40 -17.45 -0.78
CA LEU A 23 0.37 -17.02 0.40
C LEU A 23 0.24 -15.54 0.79
N ASN A 24 -0.58 -14.73 0.09
CA ASN A 24 -0.62 -13.28 0.34
C ASN A 24 -2.01 -12.76 0.72
N LYS A 25 -2.80 -13.46 1.54
CA LYS A 25 -4.10 -12.94 1.99
C LYS A 25 -4.33 -12.93 3.52
N ASP A 26 -3.48 -13.58 4.30
CA ASP A 26 -3.71 -13.74 5.75
C ASP A 26 -2.88 -12.82 6.66
N LEU A 27 -2.08 -11.89 6.11
CA LEU A 27 -1.38 -10.90 6.95
C LEU A 27 -2.23 -9.67 7.32
N ALA A 28 -3.43 -9.53 6.73
CA ALA A 28 -4.27 -8.33 6.87
C ALA A 28 -5.06 -8.21 8.18
N SER A 29 -4.75 -9.05 9.18
CA SER A 29 -5.57 -9.20 10.39
C SER A 29 -4.75 -9.13 11.68
N GLN A 30 -3.58 -8.50 11.67
CA GLN A 30 -3.00 -8.03 12.92
C GLN A 30 -3.48 -6.61 13.12
N GLY A 31 -4.59 -6.47 13.87
CA GLY A 31 -5.13 -5.20 14.33
C GLY A 31 -4.14 -4.47 15.23
N LEU A 32 -3.06 -3.93 14.64
CA LEU A 32 -2.35 -2.81 15.23
C LEU A 32 -3.41 -1.72 15.38
N ALA A 33 -3.64 -1.28 16.61
CA ALA A 33 -4.41 -0.08 16.87
C ALA A 33 -3.61 1.09 16.30
N LEU A 34 -3.81 1.36 15.00
CA LEU A 34 -3.18 2.47 14.33
C LEU A 34 -3.85 3.73 14.85
N GLU A 35 -3.13 4.48 15.67
CA GLU A 35 -3.61 5.78 16.12
C GLU A 35 -3.42 6.77 14.95
N LEU A 36 -4.54 7.16 14.36
CA LEU A 36 -4.62 8.19 13.34
C LEU A 36 -5.07 9.50 13.99
N ASP A 37 -4.48 10.61 13.55
CA ASP A 37 -4.90 11.96 13.95
C ASP A 37 -6.24 12.35 13.28
N GLU A 38 -6.88 13.45 13.73
CA GLU A 38 -8.14 13.96 13.18
C GLU A 38 -8.05 14.29 11.68
N GLU A 39 -6.84 14.61 11.21
CA GLU A 39 -6.55 14.85 9.80
C GLU A 39 -6.27 13.56 9.00
N GLY A 40 -6.34 12.39 9.64
CA GLY A 40 -6.04 11.08 9.06
C GLY A 40 -4.56 10.89 8.75
N HIS A 41 -3.68 11.38 9.61
CA HIS A 41 -2.23 11.12 9.54
C HIS A 41 -1.84 10.08 10.58
N LEU A 42 -0.87 9.24 10.25
CA LEU A 42 -0.34 8.25 11.17
C LEU A 42 0.47 8.94 12.27
N LEU A 43 0.11 8.74 13.54
CA LEU A 43 0.86 9.32 14.67
C LEU A 43 2.28 8.76 14.75
N ASP A 44 2.44 7.46 14.49
CA ASP A 44 3.74 6.80 14.41
C ASP A 44 4.05 6.35 12.97
N HIS A 45 4.88 7.13 12.26
CA HIS A 45 5.30 6.84 10.88
C HIS A 45 6.09 5.53 10.71
N THR A 46 6.60 4.95 11.81
CA THR A 46 7.31 3.66 11.80
C THR A 46 6.35 2.48 11.68
N LEU A 47 5.09 2.65 12.10
CA LEU A 47 4.02 1.67 11.95
C LEU A 47 3.39 1.68 10.57
N TRP A 48 3.89 2.52 9.65
CA TRP A 48 3.35 2.58 8.31
C TRP A 48 3.62 1.28 7.57
N THR A 49 2.54 0.67 7.10
CA THR A 49 2.53 -0.51 6.23
C THR A 49 1.73 -0.20 4.96
N PRO A 50 1.87 -1.00 3.90
CA PRO A 50 1.03 -0.88 2.71
C PRO A 50 -0.47 -0.92 3.03
N GLU A 51 -0.89 -1.68 4.04
CA GLU A 51 -2.28 -1.73 4.50
C GLU A 51 -2.73 -0.41 5.14
N VAL A 52 -1.88 0.22 5.96
CA VAL A 52 -2.17 1.56 6.49
C VAL A 52 -2.33 2.55 5.34
N ALA A 53 -1.43 2.51 4.36
CA ALA A 53 -1.51 3.39 3.20
C ALA A 53 -2.84 3.19 2.46
N GLN A 54 -3.28 1.93 2.28
CA GLN A 54 -4.57 1.63 1.68
C GLN A 54 -5.72 2.22 2.48
N GLN A 55 -5.76 2.00 3.80
CA GLN A 55 -6.79 2.58 4.68
C GLN A 55 -6.83 4.11 4.56
N LEU A 56 -5.67 4.77 4.53
CA LEU A 56 -5.57 6.22 4.37
C LEU A 56 -6.09 6.68 3.00
N ALA A 57 -5.77 5.95 1.94
CA ALA A 57 -6.25 6.25 0.59
C ALA A 57 -7.76 6.00 0.45
N ASP A 58 -8.30 4.97 1.13
CA ASP A 58 -9.73 4.69 1.18
C ASP A 58 -10.50 5.87 1.82
N THR A 59 -9.94 6.53 2.84
CA THR A 59 -10.54 7.77 3.40
C THR A 59 -10.61 8.93 2.41
N LEU A 60 -9.80 8.89 1.35
CA LEU A 60 -9.72 9.88 0.29
C LEU A 60 -10.44 9.43 -0.99
N ALA A 61 -11.12 8.27 -0.95
CA ALA A 61 -11.70 7.61 -2.12
C ALA A 61 -10.69 7.40 -3.27
N VAL A 62 -9.44 7.09 -2.92
CA VAL A 62 -8.34 6.81 -3.85
C VAL A 62 -7.98 5.34 -3.76
N THR A 63 -7.93 4.64 -4.89
CA THR A 63 -7.47 3.26 -4.95
C THR A 63 -5.97 3.21 -5.21
N LEU A 64 -5.19 2.73 -4.25
CA LEU A 64 -3.75 2.52 -4.46
C LEU A 64 -3.52 1.25 -5.29
N THR A 65 -2.88 1.43 -6.43
CA THR A 65 -2.32 0.35 -7.24
C THR A 65 -0.81 0.22 -6.97
N ASP A 66 -0.16 -0.81 -7.51
CA ASP A 66 1.29 -1.03 -7.39
C ASP A 66 2.11 0.21 -7.78
N GLU A 67 1.63 0.96 -8.77
CA GLU A 67 2.20 2.23 -9.22
C GLU A 67 2.17 3.31 -8.12
N HIS A 68 1.05 3.40 -7.39
CA HIS A 68 0.92 4.33 -6.27
C HIS A 68 1.83 3.92 -5.13
N TYR A 69 1.94 2.63 -4.81
CA TYR A 69 2.86 2.13 -3.80
C TYR A 69 4.32 2.45 -4.14
N ARG A 70 4.71 2.31 -5.41
CA ARG A 70 6.04 2.74 -5.87
C ARG A 70 6.27 4.22 -5.60
N ILE A 71 5.31 5.07 -5.95
CA ILE A 71 5.39 6.52 -5.69
C ILE A 71 5.55 6.79 -4.19
N LEU A 72 4.71 6.19 -3.35
CA LEU A 72 4.75 6.36 -1.89
C LEU A 72 6.09 5.93 -1.28
N GLN A 73 6.66 4.82 -1.74
CA GLN A 73 7.99 4.37 -1.33
C GLN A 73 9.06 5.39 -1.70
N GLN A 74 9.00 5.97 -2.91
CA GLN A 74 9.94 7.03 -3.30
C GLN A 74 9.77 8.28 -2.46
N VAL A 75 8.54 8.64 -2.08
CA VAL A 75 8.28 9.80 -1.20
C VAL A 75 8.87 9.56 0.18
N ARG A 76 8.73 8.34 0.73
CA ARG A 76 9.37 7.96 2.00
C ARG A 76 10.88 7.98 1.91
N ALA A 77 11.46 7.50 0.80
CA ALA A 77 12.90 7.59 0.56
C ALA A 77 13.38 9.05 0.50
N PHE A 78 12.63 9.92 -0.20
CA PHE A 78 12.89 11.36 -0.20
C PHE A 78 12.84 11.94 1.22
N HIS A 79 11.80 11.63 2.00
CA HIS A 79 11.73 12.12 3.38
C HIS A 79 12.88 11.57 4.24
N ALA A 80 13.31 10.33 4.06
CA ALA A 80 14.46 9.76 4.78
C ALA A 80 15.79 10.45 4.41
N GLU A 81 15.92 10.90 3.16
CA GLU A 81 17.12 11.58 2.65
C GLU A 81 17.15 13.07 3.02
N PHE A 82 16.01 13.75 2.92
CA PHE A 82 15.90 15.21 3.09
C PHE A 82 15.32 15.63 4.44
N ASN A 83 14.82 14.68 5.25
CA ASN A 83 14.18 14.89 6.55
C ASN A 83 13.01 15.88 6.52
N HIS A 84 12.41 16.09 5.35
CA HIS A 84 11.25 16.94 5.12
C HIS A 84 10.34 16.34 4.02
N PRO A 85 9.01 16.57 4.10
CA PRO A 85 8.10 16.12 3.06
C PRO A 85 8.33 16.89 1.75
N PRO A 86 8.26 16.23 0.58
CA PRO A 86 8.41 16.91 -0.70
C PRO A 86 7.15 17.72 -1.04
N SER A 87 7.37 18.91 -1.62
CA SER A 87 6.33 19.67 -2.32
C SER A 87 6.08 19.08 -3.72
N THR A 88 5.01 19.48 -4.40
CA THR A 88 4.59 18.89 -5.69
C THR A 88 5.68 18.92 -6.76
N ARG A 89 6.40 20.05 -6.91
CA ARG A 89 7.49 20.17 -7.91
C ARG A 89 8.70 19.26 -7.59
N PRO A 90 9.28 19.30 -6.38
CA PRO A 90 10.31 18.33 -5.97
C PRO A 90 9.88 16.88 -6.13
N LEU A 91 8.64 16.56 -5.73
CA LEU A 91 8.08 15.22 -5.82
C LEU A 91 8.09 14.71 -7.26
N ILE A 92 7.51 15.46 -8.21
CA ILE A 92 7.49 15.08 -9.62
C ILE A 92 8.91 14.88 -10.16
N LYS A 93 9.81 15.83 -9.87
CA LYS A 93 11.20 15.75 -10.34
C LYS A 93 11.94 14.52 -9.78
N TYR A 94 11.69 14.18 -8.51
CA TYR A 94 12.27 13.01 -7.87
C TYR A 94 11.71 11.72 -8.50
N LEU A 95 10.38 11.64 -8.64
CA LEU A 95 9.70 10.50 -9.25
C LEU A 95 10.11 10.27 -10.71
N MET A 96 10.28 11.33 -11.51
CA MET A 96 10.81 11.22 -12.87
C MET A 96 12.25 10.70 -12.91
N LYS A 97 13.05 10.99 -11.88
CA LYS A 97 14.43 10.53 -11.76
C LYS A 97 14.51 9.08 -11.30
N THR A 98 13.65 8.68 -10.36
CA THR A 98 13.64 7.32 -9.78
C THR A 98 12.82 6.32 -10.60
N LEU A 99 11.75 6.78 -11.25
CA LEU A 99 10.81 6.00 -12.04
C LEU A 99 10.64 6.62 -13.44
N PRO A 100 11.70 6.68 -14.26
CA PRO A 100 11.63 7.29 -15.59
C PRO A 100 10.68 6.54 -16.53
N GLU A 101 10.50 5.24 -16.32
CA GLU A 101 9.62 4.37 -17.12
C GLU A 101 8.15 4.78 -17.05
N MET A 102 7.70 5.32 -15.90
CA MET A 102 6.32 5.73 -15.68
C MET A 102 6.00 7.11 -16.27
N GLN A 103 7.00 7.84 -16.77
CA GLN A 103 6.85 9.20 -17.32
C GLN A 103 5.96 10.11 -16.45
N ILE A 104 6.25 10.11 -15.14
CA ILE A 104 5.42 10.79 -14.15
C ILE A 104 5.34 12.29 -14.44
N SER A 105 4.12 12.79 -14.58
CA SER A 105 3.84 14.21 -14.81
C SER A 105 2.83 14.72 -13.78
N ASN A 106 2.73 16.05 -13.61
CA ASN A 106 1.75 16.64 -12.70
C ASN A 106 0.32 16.19 -13.04
N GLN A 107 -0.02 16.16 -14.33
CA GLN A 107 -1.33 15.74 -14.80
C GLN A 107 -1.58 14.26 -14.51
N LEU A 108 -0.61 13.39 -14.78
CA LEU A 108 -0.73 11.96 -14.49
C LEU A 108 -0.96 11.72 -12.99
N LEU A 109 -0.20 12.39 -12.11
CA LEU A 109 -0.38 12.24 -10.66
C LEU A 109 -1.74 12.75 -10.18
N GLN A 110 -2.23 13.87 -10.73
CA GLN A 110 -3.57 14.35 -10.39
C GLN A 110 -4.65 13.36 -10.82
N GLN A 111 -4.48 12.68 -11.96
CA GLN A 111 -5.39 11.64 -12.43
C GLN A 111 -5.31 10.37 -11.56
N MET A 112 -4.09 9.91 -11.26
CA MET A 112 -3.84 8.72 -10.42
C MET A 112 -4.44 8.88 -9.02
N PHE A 113 -4.12 9.97 -8.34
CA PHE A 113 -4.59 10.24 -6.98
C PHE A 113 -5.95 10.97 -6.94
N ASN A 114 -6.61 11.14 -8.10
CA ASN A 114 -7.85 11.89 -8.29
C ASN A 114 -7.94 13.19 -7.45
N THR A 115 -6.84 13.94 -7.40
CA THR A 115 -6.69 15.06 -6.48
C THR A 115 -5.90 16.20 -7.08
N GLY A 116 -6.33 17.43 -6.84
CA GLY A 116 -5.54 18.63 -7.19
C GLY A 116 -4.35 18.86 -6.26
N LEU A 117 -4.31 18.21 -5.09
CA LEU A 117 -3.29 18.40 -4.06
C LEU A 117 -2.44 17.15 -3.87
N VAL A 118 -1.75 16.75 -4.94
CA VAL A 118 -0.93 15.52 -4.99
C VAL A 118 0.04 15.42 -3.81
N ALA A 119 0.87 16.44 -3.57
CA ALA A 119 1.84 16.38 -2.48
C ALA A 119 1.17 16.16 -1.11
N ARG A 120 0.05 16.85 -0.84
CA ARG A 120 -0.68 16.70 0.43
C ARG A 120 -1.23 15.28 0.60
N HIS A 121 -1.85 14.73 -0.44
CA HIS A 121 -2.43 13.39 -0.40
C HIS A 121 -1.34 12.33 -0.30
N VAL A 122 -0.31 12.41 -1.14
CA VAL A 122 0.80 11.45 -1.16
C VAL A 122 1.55 11.47 0.18
N ASN A 123 1.83 12.64 0.75
CA ASN A 123 2.48 12.74 2.06
C ASN A 123 1.62 12.13 3.17
N ARG A 124 0.30 12.38 3.13
CA ARG A 124 -0.66 11.76 4.07
C ARG A 124 -0.67 10.24 3.95
N ILE A 125 -0.87 9.73 2.73
CA ILE A 125 -0.92 8.28 2.44
C ILE A 125 0.42 7.60 2.75
N ALA A 126 1.54 8.29 2.53
CA ALA A 126 2.89 7.82 2.86
C ALA A 126 3.15 7.74 4.38
N GLY A 127 2.20 8.19 5.20
CA GLY A 127 2.30 8.20 6.66
C GLY A 127 3.45 9.07 7.14
N LEU A 128 3.81 10.13 6.39
CA LEU A 128 4.87 11.03 6.82
C LEU A 128 4.40 11.83 8.03
N PRO A 129 5.21 11.88 9.10
CA PRO A 129 4.83 12.60 10.30
C PRO A 129 4.77 14.10 9.98
N LYS A 130 3.85 14.82 10.63
CA LYS A 130 3.89 16.30 10.63
C LYS A 130 5.29 16.70 11.12
N PRO A 131 6.04 17.55 10.39
CA PRO A 131 7.39 17.92 10.81
C PRO A 131 7.34 18.50 12.22
N PRO A 132 8.21 18.07 13.16
CA PRO A 132 8.18 18.52 14.56
C PRO A 132 8.55 20.00 14.75
N ASN A 133 8.73 20.77 13.68
CA ASN A 133 9.00 22.20 13.74
C ASN A 133 8.50 22.88 12.45
N CYS A 134 7.29 23.42 12.48
CA CYS A 134 7.03 24.65 11.75
C CYS A 134 7.41 25.81 12.70
N LEU A 135 8.61 26.36 12.53
CA LEU A 135 9.00 27.68 13.03
C LEU A 135 8.97 28.68 11.87
#